data_AF-K5VAK5-F1
#
_entry.id   AF-K5VAK5-F1
#
_cell.length_a   1.000
_cell.length_b   1.000
_cell.length_c   1.000
_cell.angle_alpha   90.00
_cell.angle_beta   90.00
_cell.angle_gamma   90.00
#
_symmetry.space_group_name_H-M   'P 1'
#
loop_
_entity.id
_entity.type
_entity.pdbx_description
1 polymer ?
#
loop_
_entity_poly.entity_id
_entity_poly.type
_entity_poly.pdbx_seq_one_letter_code
_entity_poly.pdbx_strand_id
1 'polypeptide(L)'
;MSRATGADLPPEVLSYILQCVPPYYLWLDLDERRELKRGLAGPALVCKHWSEDIRPTLFQELELRSAEDVRFLKNIVSSPGFAASCLSGSIRWIYIRQEATGAKPWLHHVHGLSTRLQGTKFRCVVKNRAGDAASTAGRWAPFESIPTVTPSYIRLSSLILRDVVFASKTELIRLVDNFPTLEDCYCERLTFLDPLPPARPRRLRRRSPPTRHNFLCTMSYCKDMVAPIQAALATDIVDPARLMGLDDRTWDTSLQGLLALAPRVPGRVDVSLDGDMPGRYSNAVEIHCYSLSPGQPAGPDIIAEVRFCRSSAGQDAGPTLAHIESIDLELLLGDVGVADTLPWDGLRPVIDSPHMRRLCIKYYAPENGCFEGAKKVLCSVLRRSQLTWALESGKLQFERHFRPENSVTREDILSVPTKHTIDGTTITLDIAEQAEWLLRPVHARSEEHTTETREHYLRELVTNRPSGPSTDAASGTAPPTADGAQDTAVEQTWEAAEGDGPVGEQGEETGDVGDEESI
;
A
#
# COMPACT_ATOMS: atom_id res chain seq x y z
N MET A 1 53.45 29.11 15.07
CA MET A 1 52.48 28.06 14.71
C MET A 1 51.65 28.59 13.55
N SER A 2 51.75 27.98 12.35
CA SER A 2 50.88 28.36 11.23
C SER A 2 49.44 28.08 11.60
N ARG A 3 48.55 29.05 11.37
CA ARG A 3 47.11 28.86 11.56
C ARG A 3 46.63 27.92 10.45
N ALA A 4 46.31 26.67 10.81
CA ALA A 4 45.62 25.76 9.91
C ALA A 4 44.26 26.38 9.55
N THR A 5 43.97 26.46 8.26
CA THR A 5 42.71 26.94 7.71
C THR A 5 41.93 25.77 7.13
N GLY A 6 40.64 25.94 6.86
CA GLY A 6 39.85 24.93 6.15
C GLY A 6 40.38 24.60 4.75
N ALA A 7 41.17 25.49 4.14
CA ALA A 7 41.81 25.21 2.85
C ALA A 7 42.94 24.17 2.95
N ASP A 8 43.44 23.90 4.17
CA ASP A 8 44.50 22.91 4.44
C ASP A 8 43.93 21.51 4.70
N LEU A 9 42.59 21.34 4.67
CA LEU A 9 41.98 20.01 4.80
C LEU A 9 42.26 19.18 3.54
N PRO A 10 42.72 17.93 3.68
CA PRO A 10 42.83 17.00 2.56
C PRO A 10 41.45 16.75 1.91
N PRO A 11 41.38 16.57 0.57
CA PRO A 11 40.15 16.27 -0.14
C PRO A 11 39.38 15.07 0.42
N GLU A 12 40.09 14.07 0.95
CA GLU A 12 39.51 12.87 1.57
C GLU A 12 38.76 13.22 2.86
N VAL A 13 39.28 14.16 3.64
CA VAL A 13 38.64 14.62 4.88
C VAL A 13 37.41 15.45 4.55
N LEU A 14 37.48 16.33 3.54
CA LEU A 14 36.33 17.09 3.06
C LEU A 14 35.24 16.16 2.50
N SER A 15 35.62 15.19 1.68
CA SER A 15 34.71 14.16 1.16
C SER A 15 34.07 13.36 2.29
N TYR A 16 34.84 12.96 3.31
CA TYR A 16 34.31 12.28 4.49
C TYR A 16 33.32 13.17 5.26
N ILE A 17 33.64 14.44 5.49
CA ILE A 17 32.72 15.41 6.11
C ILE A 17 31.42 15.51 5.29
N LEU A 18 31.52 15.59 3.96
CA LEU A 18 30.36 15.66 3.07
C LEU A 18 29.56 14.35 3.02
N GLN A 19 30.20 13.19 3.20
CA GLN A 19 29.54 11.90 3.36
C GLN A 19 28.82 11.76 4.70
N CYS A 20 29.34 12.40 5.76
CA CYS A 20 28.65 12.50 7.04
C CYS A 20 27.42 13.41 6.96
N VAL A 21 27.32 14.27 5.93
CA VAL A 21 26.08 14.98 5.65
C VAL A 21 25.11 13.97 5.02
N PRO A 22 24.08 13.52 5.74
CA PRO A 22 23.36 12.31 5.38
C PRO A 22 22.79 12.39 3.96
N PRO A 23 23.15 11.49 3.04
CA PRO A 23 22.55 11.45 1.70
C PRO A 23 21.05 11.11 1.74
N TYR A 24 20.54 10.66 2.90
CA TYR A 24 19.15 10.30 3.17
C TYR A 24 18.23 11.52 3.39
N TYR A 25 18.37 12.52 2.53
CA TYR A 25 17.55 13.73 2.55
C TYR A 25 16.06 13.46 2.34
N LEU A 26 15.68 12.35 1.71
CA LEU A 26 14.30 12.12 1.25
C LEU A 26 13.24 12.20 2.36
N TRP A 27 13.62 11.96 3.62
CA TRP A 27 12.72 11.96 4.79
C TRP A 27 12.73 13.26 5.59
N LEU A 28 13.78 14.07 5.48
CA LEU A 28 13.88 15.35 6.19
C LEU A 28 12.88 16.35 5.63
N ASP A 29 12.36 17.20 6.51
CA ASP A 29 11.52 18.32 6.11
C ASP A 29 12.32 19.25 5.18
N LEU A 30 11.63 19.90 4.26
CA LEU A 30 12.27 20.77 3.27
C LEU A 30 12.92 21.98 3.93
N ASP A 31 12.46 22.42 5.11
CA ASP A 31 13.08 23.52 5.84
C ASP A 31 14.43 23.11 6.44
N GLU A 32 14.56 21.90 7.02
CA GLU A 32 15.83 21.35 7.51
C GLU A 32 16.86 21.26 6.38
N ARG A 33 16.44 20.84 5.18
CA ARG A 33 17.32 20.81 4.00
C ARG A 33 17.80 22.20 3.61
N ARG A 34 16.95 23.22 3.71
CA ARG A 34 17.35 24.60 3.39
C ARG A 34 18.35 25.13 4.40
N GLU A 35 18.16 24.85 5.68
CA GLU A 35 19.12 25.23 6.72
C GLU A 35 20.49 24.63 6.47
N LEU A 36 20.52 23.34 6.16
CA LEU A 36 21.76 22.67 5.81
C LEU A 36 22.43 23.27 4.56
N LYS A 37 21.67 23.53 3.50
CA LYS A 37 22.20 24.18 2.29
C LYS A 37 22.74 25.57 2.56
N ARG A 38 22.10 26.35 3.44
CA ARG A 38 22.61 27.65 3.88
C ARG A 38 23.96 27.48 4.59
N GLY A 39 24.10 26.45 5.43
CA GLY A 39 25.37 26.11 6.08
C GLY A 39 26.48 25.75 5.10
N LEU A 40 26.16 25.03 4.02
CA LEU A 40 27.10 24.62 2.98
C LEU A 40 27.45 25.72 1.97
N ALA A 41 26.57 26.72 1.80
CA ALA A 41 26.77 27.79 0.82
C ALA A 41 27.99 28.66 1.16
N GLY A 42 28.22 28.97 2.45
CA GLY A 42 29.38 29.76 2.88
C GLY A 42 30.72 29.10 2.51
N PRO A 43 30.98 27.85 2.94
CA PRO A 43 32.21 27.14 2.59
C PRO A 43 32.42 26.98 1.08
N ALA A 44 31.36 26.79 0.29
CA ALA A 44 31.45 26.71 -1.17
C ALA A 44 31.93 28.00 -1.86
N LEU A 45 31.91 29.14 -1.16
CA LEU A 45 32.39 30.44 -1.64
C LEU A 45 33.84 30.73 -1.19
N VAL A 46 34.42 29.90 -0.32
CA VAL A 46 35.77 30.15 0.24
C VAL A 46 36.86 29.96 -0.81
N CYS A 47 36.85 28.85 -1.54
CA CYS A 47 37.81 28.61 -2.61
C CYS A 47 37.26 27.63 -3.67
N LYS A 48 37.95 27.54 -4.81
CA LYS A 48 37.57 26.69 -5.94
C LYS A 48 37.41 25.22 -5.54
N HIS A 49 38.33 24.69 -4.75
CA HIS A 49 38.32 23.28 -4.32
C HIS A 49 37.05 22.95 -3.53
N TRP A 50 36.77 23.70 -2.46
CA TRP A 50 35.54 23.55 -1.67
C TRP A 50 34.29 23.72 -2.52
N SER A 51 34.32 24.66 -3.47
CA SER A 51 33.21 24.88 -4.39
C SER A 51 32.95 23.67 -5.29
N GLU A 52 33.98 23.02 -5.81
CA GLU A 52 33.85 21.86 -6.68
C GLU A 52 33.27 20.64 -5.94
N ASP A 53 33.67 20.43 -4.68
CA ASP A 53 33.19 19.29 -3.88
C ASP A 53 31.80 19.51 -3.28
N ILE A 54 31.46 20.75 -2.90
CA ILE A 54 30.18 21.07 -2.26
C ILE A 54 29.05 21.29 -3.28
N ARG A 55 29.37 21.77 -4.49
CA ARG A 55 28.38 22.07 -5.54
C ARG A 55 27.43 20.89 -5.83
N PRO A 56 27.90 19.64 -6.02
CA PRO A 56 27.02 18.50 -6.23
C PRO A 56 25.94 18.38 -5.15
N THR A 57 26.32 18.53 -3.87
CA THR A 57 25.39 18.46 -2.73
C THR A 57 24.43 19.65 -2.69
N LEU A 58 24.91 20.88 -2.93
CA LEU A 58 24.06 22.09 -2.94
C LEU A 58 22.98 22.03 -4.03
N PHE A 59 23.34 21.55 -5.23
CA PHE A 59 22.48 21.54 -6.40
C PHE A 59 21.80 20.18 -6.64
N GLN A 60 22.03 19.19 -5.79
CA GLN A 60 21.43 17.86 -5.89
C GLN A 60 19.91 17.89 -6.01
N GLU A 61 19.29 18.80 -5.27
CA GLU A 61 17.86 18.97 -5.18
C GLU A 61 17.49 20.43 -5.44
N LEU A 62 16.56 20.72 -6.32
CA LEU A 62 16.05 22.07 -6.54
C LEU A 62 14.56 22.14 -6.22
N GLU A 63 14.11 23.30 -5.77
CA GLU A 63 12.69 23.54 -5.46
C GLU A 63 12.17 24.67 -6.36
N LEU A 64 11.09 24.40 -7.08
CA LEU A 64 10.38 25.34 -7.94
C LEU A 64 9.04 25.65 -7.29
N ARG A 65 8.80 26.91 -6.94
CA ARG A 65 7.56 27.36 -6.28
C ARG A 65 6.70 28.23 -7.18
N SER A 66 7.25 28.67 -8.30
CA SER A 66 6.63 29.64 -9.18
C SER A 66 7.02 29.40 -10.64
N ALA A 67 6.25 29.99 -11.57
CA ALA A 67 6.59 29.99 -13.00
C ALA A 67 7.92 30.73 -13.27
N GLU A 68 8.24 31.73 -12.45
CA GLU A 68 9.49 32.49 -12.47
C GLU A 68 10.68 31.58 -12.20
N ASP A 69 10.61 30.71 -11.19
CA ASP A 69 11.66 29.73 -10.88
C ASP A 69 11.89 28.77 -12.06
N VAL A 70 10.80 28.29 -12.68
CA VAL A 70 10.87 27.44 -13.88
C VAL A 70 11.59 28.17 -15.00
N ARG A 71 11.22 29.42 -15.28
CA ARG A 71 11.83 30.24 -16.33
C ARG A 71 13.31 30.51 -16.03
N PHE A 72 13.66 30.82 -14.80
CA PHE A 72 15.04 31.04 -14.37
C PHE A 72 15.89 29.79 -14.56
N LEU A 73 15.44 28.64 -14.05
CA LEU A 73 16.16 27.38 -14.23
C LEU A 73 16.24 26.99 -15.71
N LYS A 74 15.18 27.25 -16.49
CA LYS A 74 15.17 26.98 -17.92
C LYS A 74 16.23 27.81 -18.65
N ASN A 75 16.41 29.08 -18.28
CA ASN A 75 17.46 29.92 -18.86
C ASN A 75 18.86 29.38 -18.54
N ILE A 76 19.10 28.90 -17.31
CA ILE A 76 20.37 28.27 -16.92
C ILE A 76 20.62 27.00 -17.73
N VAL A 77 19.66 26.08 -17.73
CA VAL A 77 19.75 24.78 -18.44
C VAL A 77 19.81 24.97 -19.96
N SER A 78 19.38 26.13 -20.46
CA SER A 78 19.47 26.48 -21.89
C SER A 78 20.78 27.15 -22.30
N SER A 79 21.64 27.51 -21.34
CA SER A 79 22.96 28.05 -21.65
C SER A 79 23.85 26.97 -22.29
N PRO A 80 24.61 27.29 -23.35
CA PRO A 80 25.56 26.36 -23.96
C PRO A 80 26.57 25.77 -22.97
N GLY A 81 26.95 26.53 -21.93
CA GLY A 81 27.90 26.10 -20.91
C GLY A 81 27.33 25.10 -19.90
N PHE A 82 26.00 24.94 -19.81
CA PHE A 82 25.38 24.06 -18.82
C PHE A 82 25.71 22.59 -19.07
N ALA A 83 25.62 22.15 -20.33
CA ALA A 83 25.91 20.76 -20.71
C ALA A 83 27.37 20.37 -20.43
N ALA A 84 28.31 21.31 -20.56
CA ALA A 84 29.73 21.11 -20.24
C ALA A 84 30.04 21.27 -18.73
N SER A 85 29.10 21.78 -17.94
CA SER A 85 29.29 22.00 -16.51
C SER A 85 28.97 20.75 -15.69
N CYS A 86 29.65 20.60 -14.55
CA CYS A 86 29.35 19.57 -13.55
C CYS A 86 27.93 19.69 -12.95
N LEU A 87 27.26 20.85 -13.14
CA LEU A 87 25.92 21.09 -12.62
C LEU A 87 24.87 20.21 -13.28
N SER A 88 25.05 19.88 -14.57
CA SER A 88 24.10 19.05 -15.33
C SER A 88 23.91 17.66 -14.72
N GLY A 89 24.99 17.03 -14.26
CA GLY A 89 24.96 15.74 -13.55
C GLY A 89 24.70 15.86 -12.05
N SER A 90 24.79 17.07 -11.50
CA SER A 90 24.55 17.31 -10.07
C SER A 90 23.05 17.32 -9.74
N ILE A 91 22.20 17.88 -10.61
CA ILE A 91 20.76 18.01 -10.35
C ILE A 91 20.07 16.64 -10.49
N ARG A 92 19.82 15.98 -9.35
CA ARG A 92 19.15 14.67 -9.31
C ARG A 92 17.65 14.78 -9.11
N TRP A 93 17.19 15.77 -8.35
CA TRP A 93 15.79 15.95 -8.01
C TRP A 93 15.30 17.38 -8.22
N ILE A 94 14.11 17.53 -8.76
CA ILE A 94 13.38 18.80 -8.82
C ILE A 94 12.03 18.63 -8.12
N TYR A 95 11.85 19.36 -7.02
CA TYR A 95 10.61 19.47 -6.28
C TYR A 95 9.79 20.62 -6.83
N ILE A 96 8.58 20.32 -7.28
CA ILE A 96 7.62 21.28 -7.81
C ILE A 96 6.58 21.48 -6.72
N ARG A 97 6.49 22.67 -6.14
CA ARG A 97 5.43 23.01 -5.18
C ARG A 97 4.34 23.78 -5.88
N GLN A 98 3.14 23.23 -5.85
CA GLN A 98 1.97 23.88 -6.41
C GLN A 98 0.91 24.05 -5.33
N GLU A 99 0.45 25.29 -5.15
CA GLU A 99 -0.72 25.55 -4.32
C GLU A 99 -1.98 25.19 -5.12
N ALA A 100 -2.92 24.49 -4.46
CA ALA A 100 -4.18 24.10 -5.08
C ALA A 100 -5.05 25.32 -5.42
N THR A 101 -4.92 26.40 -4.64
CA THR A 101 -5.79 27.59 -4.69
C THR A 101 -5.07 28.82 -5.24
N GLY A 102 -5.81 29.64 -6.00
CA GLY A 102 -5.46 31.03 -6.33
C GLY A 102 -4.43 31.27 -7.45
N ALA A 103 -3.48 30.37 -7.69
CA ALA A 103 -2.47 30.56 -8.73
C ALA A 103 -2.83 29.86 -10.05
N LYS A 104 -2.60 30.54 -11.19
CA LYS A 104 -2.66 29.90 -12.50
C LYS A 104 -1.68 28.72 -12.51
N PRO A 105 -2.14 27.49 -12.80
CA PRO A 105 -1.28 26.32 -12.76
C PRO A 105 -0.22 26.41 -13.86
N TRP A 106 1.03 26.41 -13.44
CA TRP A 106 2.20 26.62 -14.29
C TRP A 106 2.98 25.33 -14.56
N LEU A 107 2.45 24.18 -14.10
CA LEU A 107 3.10 22.86 -14.26
C LEU A 107 3.47 22.58 -15.72
N HIS A 108 2.65 23.04 -16.68
CA HIS A 108 2.92 22.91 -18.11
C HIS A 108 4.24 23.58 -18.57
N HIS A 109 4.77 24.58 -17.84
CA HIS A 109 6.08 25.16 -18.12
C HIS A 109 7.26 24.23 -17.79
N VAL A 110 7.06 23.25 -16.90
CA VAL A 110 8.11 22.30 -16.47
C VAL A 110 8.47 21.31 -17.57
N HIS A 111 7.58 21.07 -18.54
CA HIS A 111 7.84 20.14 -19.64
C HIS A 111 9.18 20.43 -20.35
N GLY A 112 9.46 21.71 -20.66
CA GLY A 112 10.70 22.11 -21.31
C GLY A 112 11.97 21.89 -20.47
N LEU A 113 11.83 21.78 -19.15
CA LEU A 113 12.92 21.39 -18.26
C LEU A 113 13.12 19.87 -18.28
N SER A 114 12.04 19.09 -18.20
CA SER A 114 12.11 17.62 -18.15
C SER A 114 12.72 16.98 -19.40
N THR A 115 12.64 17.66 -20.55
CA THR A 115 13.27 17.18 -21.79
C THR A 115 14.78 17.42 -21.81
N ARG A 116 15.26 18.48 -21.15
CA ARG A 116 16.69 18.84 -21.07
C ARG A 116 17.42 18.15 -19.92
N LEU A 117 16.70 17.86 -18.84
CA LEU A 117 17.23 17.23 -17.63
C LEU A 117 16.83 15.76 -17.57
N GLN A 118 17.31 14.96 -18.52
CA GLN A 118 16.81 13.60 -18.72
C GLN A 118 17.13 12.61 -17.58
N GLY A 119 18.19 12.88 -16.81
CA GLY A 119 18.57 12.09 -15.63
C GLY A 119 17.98 12.61 -14.31
N THR A 120 17.21 13.70 -14.35
CA THR A 120 16.62 14.31 -13.16
C THR A 120 15.23 13.76 -12.92
N LYS A 121 14.94 13.39 -11.67
CA LYS A 121 13.60 12.99 -11.23
C LYS A 121 12.79 14.23 -10.81
N PHE A 122 11.53 14.29 -11.24
CA PHE A 122 10.63 15.38 -10.88
C PHE A 122 9.61 14.87 -9.86
N ARG A 123 9.44 15.61 -8.76
CA ARG A 123 8.46 15.34 -7.71
C ARG A 123 7.53 16.52 -7.57
N CYS A 124 6.24 16.33 -7.79
CA CYS A 124 5.24 17.38 -7.68
C CYS A 124 4.48 17.23 -6.37
N VAL A 125 4.43 18.29 -5.58
CA VAL A 125 3.66 18.38 -4.35
C VAL A 125 2.58 19.43 -4.55
N VAL A 126 1.33 18.97 -4.59
CA VAL A 126 0.15 19.82 -4.61
C VAL A 126 -0.44 19.85 -3.22
N LYS A 127 -0.52 21.03 -2.62
CA LYS A 127 -1.06 21.22 -1.28
C LYS A 127 -2.07 22.35 -1.28
N ASN A 128 -3.20 22.15 -0.60
CA ASN A 128 -4.11 23.26 -0.28
C ASN A 128 -3.62 23.99 0.98
N ARG A 129 -3.71 25.33 1.02
CA ARG A 129 -3.30 26.10 2.19
C ARG A 129 -4.21 25.74 3.37
N ALA A 130 -3.59 25.21 4.43
CA ALA A 130 -4.28 24.80 5.64
C ALA A 130 -5.01 26.00 6.25
N GLY A 131 -6.34 25.93 6.35
CA GLY A 131 -7.16 26.97 6.97
C GLY A 131 -8.53 27.15 6.33
N ASP A 132 -8.72 26.71 5.09
CA ASP A 132 -9.95 27.01 4.34
C ASP A 132 -10.69 25.73 3.88
N ALA A 133 -10.80 24.74 4.77
CA ALA A 133 -11.42 23.46 4.47
C ALA A 133 -12.93 23.57 4.15
N ALA A 134 -13.58 24.67 4.56
CA ALA A 134 -14.98 24.95 4.26
C ALA A 134 -15.20 25.70 2.94
N SER A 135 -14.13 26.20 2.32
CA SER A 135 -14.21 27.03 1.13
C SER A 135 -14.18 26.17 -0.14
N THR A 136 -15.25 26.25 -0.91
CA THR A 136 -15.33 25.72 -2.27
C THR A 136 -14.28 26.32 -3.21
N ALA A 137 -13.62 27.41 -2.81
CA ALA A 137 -12.45 27.97 -3.51
C ALA A 137 -11.21 27.06 -3.47
N GLY A 138 -11.27 25.93 -2.74
CA GLY A 138 -10.27 24.88 -2.65
C GLY A 138 -10.18 23.90 -3.83
N ARG A 139 -11.09 23.98 -4.80
CA ARG A 139 -11.15 23.00 -5.91
C ARG A 139 -9.93 23.11 -6.80
N TRP A 140 -9.13 22.05 -6.86
CA TRP A 140 -8.03 21.98 -7.81
C TRP A 140 -8.53 21.36 -9.11
N ALA A 141 -8.67 22.20 -10.14
CA ALA A 141 -9.07 21.78 -11.48
C ALA A 141 -7.89 21.92 -12.45
N PRO A 142 -6.88 21.01 -12.42
CA PRO A 142 -5.71 21.13 -13.28
C PRO A 142 -6.13 21.19 -14.75
N PHE A 143 -7.21 20.51 -15.14
CA PHE A 143 -7.67 20.44 -16.52
C PHE A 143 -8.40 21.68 -17.05
N GLU A 144 -8.96 22.53 -16.20
CA GLU A 144 -9.68 23.73 -16.66
C GLU A 144 -8.71 24.77 -17.25
N SER A 145 -7.49 24.76 -16.75
CA SER A 145 -6.40 25.67 -17.15
C SER A 145 -5.48 25.12 -18.24
N ILE A 146 -5.55 23.82 -18.46
CA ILE A 146 -4.64 23.10 -19.32
C ILE A 146 -5.29 23.08 -20.71
N PRO A 147 -4.57 23.48 -21.78
CA PRO A 147 -5.09 23.37 -23.14
C PRO A 147 -5.55 21.93 -23.37
N THR A 148 -6.77 21.73 -23.88
CA THR A 148 -7.40 20.42 -24.09
C THR A 148 -6.54 19.45 -24.93
N VAL A 149 -5.55 19.99 -25.63
CA VAL A 149 -4.52 19.30 -26.41
C VAL A 149 -3.22 19.16 -25.61
N THR A 150 -3.29 18.84 -24.30
CA THR A 150 -2.08 18.84 -23.50
C THR A 150 -1.12 17.77 -23.97
N PRO A 151 0.13 18.15 -24.28
CA PRO A 151 1.16 17.19 -24.54
C PRO A 151 1.51 16.46 -23.24
N SER A 152 1.24 15.16 -23.21
CA SER A 152 1.52 14.22 -22.11
C SER A 152 3.02 13.99 -21.93
N TYR A 153 3.79 15.02 -21.56
CA TYR A 153 5.25 14.97 -21.65
C TYR A 153 6.01 15.46 -20.41
N ILE A 154 5.35 15.81 -19.32
CA ILE A 154 6.10 16.07 -18.09
C ILE A 154 6.53 14.73 -17.53
N ARG A 155 7.84 14.50 -17.47
CA ARG A 155 8.42 13.31 -16.85
C ARG A 155 8.36 13.44 -15.35
N LEU A 156 7.19 13.21 -14.78
CA LEU A 156 6.98 13.21 -13.35
C LEU A 156 7.25 11.81 -12.80
N SER A 157 8.14 11.70 -11.80
CA SER A 157 8.42 10.44 -11.11
C SER A 157 7.51 10.28 -9.88
N SER A 158 7.22 11.36 -9.15
CA SER A 158 6.40 11.29 -7.94
C SER A 158 5.38 12.42 -7.88
N LEU A 159 4.14 12.10 -7.54
CA LEU A 159 3.03 13.04 -7.34
C LEU A 159 2.52 12.90 -5.91
N ILE A 160 2.54 13.99 -5.14
CA ILE A 160 2.02 14.06 -3.78
C ILE A 160 0.86 15.05 -3.76
N LEU A 161 -0.33 14.59 -3.40
CA LEU A 161 -1.54 15.38 -3.29
C LEU A 161 -1.95 15.42 -1.81
N ARG A 162 -1.98 16.61 -1.23
CA ARG A 162 -2.30 16.83 0.19
C ARG A 162 -3.43 17.85 0.34
N ASP A 163 -4.47 17.46 1.06
CA ASP A 163 -5.59 18.35 1.39
C ASP A 163 -6.31 18.90 0.13
N VAL A 164 -6.29 18.13 -0.97
CA VAL A 164 -6.83 18.56 -2.28
C VAL A 164 -8.29 18.12 -2.42
N VAL A 165 -9.11 19.02 -2.97
CA VAL A 165 -10.52 18.75 -3.29
C VAL A 165 -10.67 18.50 -4.80
N PHE A 166 -11.18 17.32 -5.15
CA PHE A 166 -11.51 16.93 -6.53
C PHE A 166 -13.02 16.96 -6.76
N ALA A 167 -13.45 17.20 -8.00
CA ALA A 167 -14.86 17.09 -8.34
C ALA A 167 -15.34 15.63 -8.22
N SER A 168 -14.54 14.68 -8.69
CA SER A 168 -14.86 13.24 -8.63
C SER A 168 -13.61 12.37 -8.60
N LYS A 169 -13.79 11.10 -8.24
CA LYS A 169 -12.71 10.08 -8.27
C LYS A 169 -12.15 9.88 -9.69
N THR A 170 -13.01 10.02 -10.71
CA THR A 170 -12.60 9.96 -12.12
C THR A 170 -11.65 11.09 -12.51
N GLU A 171 -11.78 12.28 -11.91
CA GLU A 171 -10.85 13.39 -12.17
C GLU A 171 -9.44 13.08 -11.67
N LEU A 172 -9.32 12.46 -10.50
CA LEU A 172 -8.04 11.99 -9.95
C LEU A 172 -7.40 10.92 -10.84
N ILE A 173 -8.17 9.90 -11.27
CA ILE A 173 -7.65 8.85 -12.17
C ILE A 173 -7.14 9.48 -13.47
N ARG A 174 -7.94 10.37 -14.08
CA ARG A 174 -7.52 11.10 -15.28
C ARG A 174 -6.24 11.90 -15.04
N LEU A 175 -6.08 12.55 -13.89
CA LEU A 175 -4.86 13.27 -13.55
C LEU A 175 -3.65 12.34 -13.56
N VAL A 176 -3.73 11.21 -12.87
CA VAL A 176 -2.62 10.25 -12.80
C VAL A 176 -2.30 9.67 -14.17
N ASP A 177 -3.31 9.36 -14.98
CA ASP A 177 -3.15 8.85 -16.36
C ASP A 177 -2.41 9.82 -17.30
N ASN A 178 -2.40 11.11 -16.99
CA ASN A 178 -1.65 12.10 -17.79
C ASN A 178 -0.13 12.05 -17.54
N PHE A 179 0.33 11.31 -16.53
CA PHE A 179 1.74 11.13 -16.18
C PHE A 179 2.20 9.68 -16.44
N PRO A 180 2.68 9.36 -17.64
CA PRO A 180 3.08 8.00 -17.99
C PRO A 180 4.36 7.54 -17.27
N THR A 181 5.21 8.46 -16.82
CA THR A 181 6.47 8.16 -16.11
C THR A 181 6.32 8.11 -14.59
N LEU A 182 5.09 8.20 -14.08
CA LEU A 182 4.85 8.25 -12.65
C LEU A 182 5.23 6.90 -12.02
N GLU A 183 6.15 6.96 -11.05
CA GLU A 183 6.62 5.86 -10.21
C GLU A 183 5.85 5.85 -8.89
N ASP A 184 5.54 7.03 -8.33
CA ASP A 184 4.81 7.15 -7.07
C ASP A 184 3.63 8.14 -7.14
N CYS A 185 2.51 7.77 -6.52
CA CYS A 185 1.37 8.65 -6.28
C CYS A 185 0.93 8.57 -4.81
N TYR A 186 1.13 9.65 -4.06
CA TYR A 186 0.70 9.76 -2.66
C TYR A 186 -0.50 10.68 -2.56
N CYS A 187 -1.62 10.16 -2.08
CA CYS A 187 -2.88 10.84 -1.89
C CYS A 187 -3.20 10.90 -0.40
N GLU A 188 -3.15 12.08 0.20
CA GLU A 188 -3.33 12.28 1.64
C GLU A 188 -4.42 13.32 1.89
N ARG A 189 -5.42 12.96 2.71
CA ARG A 189 -6.54 13.86 3.07
C ARG A 189 -7.27 14.45 1.87
N LEU A 190 -7.52 13.63 0.85
CA LEU A 190 -8.31 14.04 -0.31
C LEU A 190 -9.79 14.14 0.04
N THR A 191 -10.49 15.06 -0.63
CA THR A 191 -11.95 15.18 -0.57
C THR A 191 -12.53 15.11 -1.98
N PHE A 192 -13.62 14.39 -2.15
CA PHE A 192 -14.34 14.27 -3.43
C PHE A 192 -15.73 14.85 -3.28
N LEU A 193 -16.11 15.76 -4.17
CA LEU A 193 -17.44 16.39 -4.15
C LEU A 193 -18.52 15.42 -4.63
N ASP A 194 -18.19 14.60 -5.64
CA ASP A 194 -19.04 13.53 -6.15
C ASP A 194 -18.68 12.19 -5.49
N PRO A 195 -19.58 11.58 -4.71
CA PRO A 195 -19.34 10.31 -4.04
C PRO A 195 -19.43 9.11 -4.99
N LEU A 196 -19.92 9.29 -6.22
CA LEU A 196 -20.14 8.20 -7.16
C LEU A 196 -18.86 7.38 -7.40
N PRO A 197 -18.99 6.06 -7.68
CA PRO A 197 -17.84 5.25 -8.06
C PRO A 197 -17.17 5.83 -9.30
N PRO A 198 -15.84 5.67 -9.43
CA PRO A 198 -15.12 6.20 -10.57
C PRO A 198 -15.68 5.60 -11.87
N ALA A 199 -16.20 6.44 -12.75
CA ALA A 199 -16.51 6.03 -14.10
C ALA A 199 -15.19 5.77 -14.84
N ARG A 200 -14.91 4.50 -15.18
CA ARG A 200 -13.76 4.16 -16.04
C ARG A 200 -13.87 4.97 -17.34
N PRO A 201 -12.84 5.75 -17.72
CA PRO A 201 -12.90 6.54 -18.94
C PRO A 201 -13.01 5.61 -20.15
N ARG A 202 -14.22 5.46 -20.72
CA ARG A 202 -14.49 4.65 -21.93
C ARG A 202 -13.60 5.02 -23.13
N ARG A 203 -12.93 6.19 -23.09
CA ARG A 203 -12.15 6.77 -24.19
C ARG A 203 -10.74 7.18 -23.79
N LEU A 204 -10.04 6.37 -22.99
CA LEU A 204 -8.57 6.43 -23.02
C LEU A 204 -8.09 5.86 -24.36
N ARG A 205 -8.17 6.73 -25.37
CA ARG A 205 -7.70 6.58 -26.76
C ARG A 205 -6.41 5.77 -26.79
N ARG A 206 -6.42 4.60 -27.45
CA ARG A 206 -5.38 3.90 -28.25
C ARG A 206 -3.89 4.00 -27.86
N ARG A 207 -3.53 4.68 -26.79
CA ARG A 207 -2.18 4.78 -26.29
C ARG A 207 -1.90 3.47 -25.59
N SER A 208 -0.83 2.84 -26.00
CA SER A 208 -0.24 1.74 -25.25
C SER A 208 -0.20 2.15 -23.78
N PRO A 209 -0.61 1.27 -22.85
CA PRO A 209 -0.46 1.53 -21.43
C PRO A 209 0.95 2.03 -21.19
N PRO A 210 1.15 3.08 -20.37
CA PRO A 210 2.49 3.46 -19.98
C PRO A 210 3.17 2.22 -19.39
N THR A 211 4.41 1.97 -19.79
CA THR A 211 5.26 0.93 -19.19
C THR A 211 5.65 1.39 -17.79
N ARG A 212 4.68 1.37 -16.88
CA ARG A 212 4.84 1.64 -15.45
C ARG A 212 5.36 0.36 -14.82
N HIS A 213 6.68 0.21 -14.83
CA HIS A 213 7.34 -0.75 -13.97
C HIS A 213 7.52 -0.07 -12.62
N ASN A 214 7.10 -0.71 -11.52
CA ASN A 214 7.27 -0.20 -10.15
C ASN A 214 6.44 1.07 -9.87
N PHE A 215 5.12 1.00 -10.09
CA PHE A 215 4.22 2.08 -9.73
C PHE A 215 3.57 1.82 -8.36
N LEU A 216 3.71 2.78 -7.44
CA LEU A 216 3.13 2.75 -6.10
C LEU A 216 2.07 3.84 -5.96
N CYS A 217 0.86 3.46 -5.55
CA CYS A 217 -0.20 4.39 -5.16
C CYS A 217 -0.53 4.22 -3.68
N THR A 218 -0.25 5.26 -2.90
CA THR A 218 -0.60 5.35 -1.48
C THR A 218 -1.81 6.27 -1.30
N MET A 219 -2.84 5.80 -0.60
CA MET A 219 -3.98 6.59 -0.17
C MET A 219 -4.06 6.60 1.35
N SER A 220 -4.24 7.76 1.96
CA SER A 220 -4.34 7.89 3.43
C SER A 220 -5.28 9.00 3.85
N TYR A 221 -6.05 8.75 4.92
CA TYR A 221 -6.92 9.73 5.57
C TYR A 221 -7.88 10.49 4.62
N CYS A 222 -8.29 9.87 3.51
CA CYS A 222 -9.23 10.51 2.57
C CYS A 222 -10.61 10.64 3.22
N LYS A 223 -11.23 11.80 3.06
CA LYS A 223 -12.51 12.13 3.70
C LYS A 223 -13.59 11.15 3.24
N ASP A 224 -14.40 10.68 4.20
CA ASP A 224 -15.53 9.78 3.97
C ASP A 224 -15.15 8.45 3.28
N MET A 225 -13.89 8.01 3.40
CA MET A 225 -13.39 6.75 2.83
C MET A 225 -12.77 5.85 3.90
N VAL A 226 -13.33 4.64 4.02
CA VAL A 226 -12.72 3.52 4.74
C VAL A 226 -11.65 2.83 3.88
N ALA A 227 -10.77 2.02 4.49
CA ALA A 227 -9.66 1.37 3.77
C ALA A 227 -10.10 0.58 2.51
N PRO A 228 -11.20 -0.21 2.51
CA PRO A 228 -11.64 -0.89 1.29
C PRO A 228 -11.95 0.06 0.12
N ILE A 229 -12.52 1.23 0.38
CA ILE A 229 -12.84 2.23 -0.65
C ILE A 229 -11.56 2.91 -1.15
N GLN A 230 -10.61 3.19 -0.25
CA GLN A 230 -9.30 3.72 -0.61
C GLN A 230 -8.52 2.72 -1.48
N ALA A 231 -8.54 1.43 -1.13
CA ALA A 231 -7.91 0.35 -1.87
C ALA A 231 -8.52 0.14 -3.26
N ALA A 232 -9.84 0.19 -3.38
CA ALA A 232 -10.53 0.14 -4.67
C ALA A 232 -10.08 1.31 -5.57
N LEU A 233 -10.07 2.54 -5.04
CA LEU A 233 -9.66 3.71 -5.80
C LEU A 233 -8.17 3.70 -6.17
N ALA A 234 -7.29 3.30 -5.25
CA ALA A 234 -5.87 3.14 -5.52
C ALA A 234 -5.64 2.09 -6.63
N THR A 235 -6.39 0.99 -6.57
CA THR A 235 -6.38 -0.05 -7.62
C THR A 235 -6.87 0.47 -8.96
N ASP A 236 -7.92 1.29 -9.00
CA ASP A 236 -8.40 1.93 -10.23
C ASP A 236 -7.38 2.92 -10.83
N ILE A 237 -6.57 3.56 -9.99
CA ILE A 237 -5.46 4.45 -10.42
C ILE A 237 -4.29 3.64 -10.99
N VAL A 238 -4.00 2.50 -10.39
CA VAL A 238 -2.92 1.59 -10.79
C VAL A 238 -3.29 0.82 -12.07
N ASP A 239 -4.57 0.46 -12.23
CA ASP A 239 -5.12 -0.36 -13.32
C ASP A 239 -4.39 -1.70 -13.55
N PRO A 240 -4.29 -2.58 -12.53
CA PRO A 240 -3.57 -3.84 -12.65
C PRO A 240 -4.08 -4.77 -13.74
N ALA A 241 -5.41 -4.87 -13.93
CA ALA A 241 -6.02 -5.75 -14.93
C ALA A 241 -5.44 -5.47 -16.32
N ARG A 242 -5.42 -4.19 -16.71
CA ARG A 242 -4.90 -3.74 -18.00
C ARG A 242 -3.39 -3.94 -18.13
N LEU A 243 -2.62 -3.70 -17.06
CA LEU A 243 -1.16 -3.82 -17.10
C LEU A 243 -0.70 -5.28 -17.08
N MET A 244 -1.42 -6.15 -16.38
CA MET A 244 -1.12 -7.58 -16.29
C MET A 244 -1.73 -8.38 -17.44
N GLY A 245 -2.71 -7.85 -18.16
CA GLY A 245 -3.42 -8.57 -19.22
C GLY A 245 -4.42 -9.59 -18.65
N LEU A 246 -5.00 -9.26 -17.50
CA LEU A 246 -6.10 -10.01 -16.89
C LEU A 246 -7.43 -9.51 -17.48
N ASP A 247 -8.45 -10.37 -17.51
CA ASP A 247 -9.79 -9.89 -17.79
C ASP A 247 -10.34 -9.09 -16.58
N ASP A 248 -11.11 -8.04 -16.88
CA ASP A 248 -11.68 -7.14 -15.86
C ASP A 248 -12.49 -7.90 -14.81
N ARG A 249 -13.22 -8.95 -15.22
CA ARG A 249 -14.09 -9.70 -14.31
C ARG A 249 -13.29 -10.51 -13.30
N THR A 250 -12.23 -11.21 -13.72
CA THR A 250 -11.36 -11.96 -12.82
C THR A 250 -10.65 -11.03 -11.84
N TRP A 251 -10.19 -9.86 -12.30
CA TRP A 251 -9.58 -8.87 -11.43
C TRP A 251 -10.59 -8.30 -10.43
N ASP A 252 -11.75 -7.85 -10.90
CA ASP A 252 -12.78 -7.26 -10.05
C ASP A 252 -13.27 -8.28 -8.99
N THR A 253 -13.44 -9.54 -9.37
CA THR A 253 -13.82 -10.61 -8.43
C THR A 253 -12.73 -10.83 -7.37
N SER A 254 -11.46 -10.81 -7.78
CA SER A 254 -10.32 -10.98 -6.88
C SER A 254 -10.18 -9.81 -5.92
N LEU A 255 -10.28 -8.59 -6.44
CA LEU A 255 -10.26 -7.36 -5.67
C LEU A 255 -11.41 -7.35 -4.66
N GLN A 256 -12.66 -7.63 -5.06
CA GLN A 256 -13.79 -7.65 -4.13
C GLN A 256 -13.59 -8.67 -3.00
N GLY A 257 -13.06 -9.86 -3.30
CA GLY A 257 -12.74 -10.85 -2.27
C GLY A 257 -11.66 -10.39 -1.29
N LEU A 258 -10.62 -9.71 -1.78
CA LEU A 258 -9.56 -9.12 -0.94
C LEU A 258 -10.07 -7.94 -0.10
N LEU A 259 -10.86 -7.05 -0.71
CA LEU A 259 -11.45 -5.89 -0.04
C LEU A 259 -12.45 -6.29 1.04
N ALA A 260 -13.07 -7.47 0.94
CA ALA A 260 -13.90 -8.01 2.01
C ALA A 260 -13.10 -8.26 3.29
N LEU A 261 -11.82 -8.69 3.17
CA LEU A 261 -10.94 -8.94 4.31
C LEU A 261 -10.40 -7.65 4.93
N ALA A 262 -10.26 -6.59 4.14
CA ALA A 262 -9.66 -5.33 4.59
C ALA A 262 -10.44 -4.70 5.76
N PRO A 263 -9.75 -4.11 6.75
CA PRO A 263 -10.39 -3.55 7.93
C PRO A 263 -11.27 -2.36 7.56
N ARG A 264 -12.50 -2.29 8.08
CA ARG A 264 -13.47 -1.22 7.78
C ARG A 264 -13.24 0.08 8.55
N VAL A 265 -12.00 0.35 8.91
CA VAL A 265 -11.59 1.56 9.63
C VAL A 265 -10.88 2.52 8.68
N PRO A 266 -10.88 3.83 8.99
CA PRO A 266 -9.99 4.77 8.31
C PRO A 266 -8.54 4.32 8.47
N GLY A 267 -7.77 4.41 7.39
CA GLY A 267 -6.43 3.87 7.37
C GLY A 267 -5.53 4.48 6.31
N ARG A 268 -4.44 3.76 6.07
CA ARG A 268 -3.58 3.94 4.91
C ARG A 268 -3.65 2.69 4.07
N VAL A 269 -3.74 2.88 2.76
CA VAL A 269 -3.64 1.82 1.78
C VAL A 269 -2.48 2.09 0.85
N ASP A 270 -1.65 1.09 0.64
CA ASP A 270 -0.62 1.10 -0.38
C ASP A 270 -0.95 0.04 -1.43
N VAL A 271 -1.04 0.44 -2.71
CA VAL A 271 -1.18 -0.48 -3.84
C VAL A 271 0.05 -0.33 -4.73
N SER A 272 0.84 -1.39 -4.87
CA SER A 272 2.06 -1.38 -5.67
C SER A 272 1.97 -2.37 -6.83
N LEU A 273 2.62 -2.03 -7.94
CA LEU A 273 2.96 -2.97 -8.99
C LEU A 273 4.43 -3.31 -8.87
N ASP A 274 4.73 -4.51 -8.40
CA ASP A 274 6.10 -5.00 -8.43
C ASP A 274 6.41 -5.45 -9.86
N GLY A 275 7.27 -4.70 -10.54
CA GLY A 275 7.82 -5.09 -11.84
C GLY A 275 8.87 -6.18 -11.68
N ASP A 276 9.40 -6.68 -12.81
CA ASP A 276 10.51 -7.65 -12.85
C ASP A 276 11.74 -7.14 -12.07
N MET A 277 11.73 -7.35 -10.76
CA MET A 277 12.94 -7.27 -9.95
C MET A 277 13.83 -8.44 -10.37
N PRO A 278 15.14 -8.24 -10.60
CA PRO A 278 16.04 -9.30 -11.06
C PRO A 278 15.94 -10.53 -10.14
N GLY A 279 15.33 -11.61 -10.63
CA GLY A 279 15.12 -12.86 -9.89
C GLY A 279 13.68 -13.17 -9.46
N ARG A 280 12.73 -12.22 -9.59
CA ARG A 280 11.30 -12.52 -9.53
C ARG A 280 10.81 -12.84 -10.94
N TYR A 281 10.20 -14.01 -11.12
CA TYR A 281 9.73 -14.49 -12.43
C TYR A 281 8.27 -14.13 -12.72
N SER A 282 7.61 -13.41 -11.81
CA SER A 282 6.19 -13.08 -11.90
C SER A 282 5.97 -11.60 -11.58
N ASN A 283 5.02 -11.01 -12.30
CA ASN A 283 4.52 -9.69 -11.96
C ASN A 283 3.55 -9.85 -10.79
N ALA A 284 3.59 -8.92 -9.84
CA ALA A 284 2.72 -8.95 -8.66
C ALA A 284 2.04 -7.61 -8.44
N VAL A 285 0.85 -7.67 -7.84
CA VAL A 285 0.17 -6.51 -7.27
C VAL A 285 0.13 -6.70 -5.77
N GLU A 286 0.71 -5.77 -5.04
CA GLU A 286 0.66 -5.78 -3.58
C GLU A 286 -0.39 -4.77 -3.12
N ILE A 287 -1.26 -5.18 -2.21
CA ILE A 287 -2.28 -4.34 -1.57
C ILE A 287 -2.06 -4.44 -0.06
N HIS A 288 -1.61 -3.36 0.55
CA HIS A 288 -1.44 -3.26 1.99
C HIS A 288 -2.54 -2.39 2.57
N CYS A 289 -3.26 -2.90 3.55
CA CYS A 289 -4.32 -2.17 4.23
C CYS A 289 -3.98 -2.01 5.72
N TYR A 290 -3.48 -0.82 6.07
CA TYR A 290 -3.10 -0.46 7.43
C TYR A 290 -4.23 0.24 8.18
N SER A 291 -4.54 -0.24 9.38
CA SER A 291 -5.31 0.55 10.35
C SER A 291 -4.39 1.55 11.05
N LEU A 292 -4.62 2.86 10.82
CA LEU A 292 -3.89 3.93 11.50
C LEU A 292 -4.79 4.64 12.50
N SER A 293 -4.84 4.11 13.72
CA SER A 293 -5.47 4.81 14.85
C SER A 293 -4.42 5.69 15.54
N PRO A 294 -4.58 7.02 15.58
CA PRO A 294 -3.64 7.91 16.25
C PRO A 294 -3.45 7.50 17.72
N GLY A 295 -2.20 7.22 18.12
CA GLY A 295 -1.85 6.92 19.52
C GLY A 295 -2.15 5.51 20.00
N GLN A 296 -2.60 4.60 19.13
CA GLN A 296 -2.74 3.17 19.45
C GLN A 296 -1.55 2.38 18.90
N PRO A 297 -1.22 1.22 19.52
CA PRO A 297 -0.29 0.26 18.93
C PRO A 297 -0.72 -0.10 17.51
N ALA A 298 0.23 -0.53 16.67
CA ALA A 298 -0.02 -0.90 15.28
C ALA A 298 -1.30 -1.76 15.19
N GLY A 299 -2.30 -1.22 14.50
CA GLY A 299 -3.59 -1.87 14.35
C GLY A 299 -3.48 -3.12 13.47
N PRO A 300 -4.62 -3.82 13.24
CA PRO A 300 -4.63 -4.92 12.30
C PRO A 300 -4.14 -4.45 10.92
N ASP A 301 -3.23 -5.22 10.34
CA ASP A 301 -2.68 -4.99 9.01
C ASP A 301 -2.84 -6.26 8.18
N ILE A 302 -3.27 -6.06 6.93
CA ILE A 302 -3.48 -7.12 5.96
C ILE A 302 -2.71 -6.73 4.71
N ILE A 303 -1.76 -7.58 4.35
CA ILE A 303 -1.00 -7.46 3.12
C ILE A 303 -1.47 -8.58 2.21
N ALA A 304 -1.91 -8.23 1.01
CA ALA A 304 -2.30 -9.17 -0.02
C ALA A 304 -1.42 -8.97 -1.26
N GLU A 305 -0.65 -9.99 -1.62
CA GLU A 305 0.14 -10.02 -2.85
C GLU A 305 -0.56 -10.94 -3.86
N VAL A 306 -1.03 -10.38 -4.96
CA VAL A 306 -1.63 -11.12 -6.08
C VAL A 306 -0.57 -11.31 -7.15
N ARG A 307 -0.13 -12.56 -7.35
CA ARG A 307 0.87 -12.93 -8.36
C ARG A 307 0.22 -13.43 -9.63
N PHE A 308 0.74 -12.99 -10.76
CA PHE A 308 0.22 -13.33 -12.07
C PHE A 308 1.24 -14.07 -12.91
N CYS A 309 0.77 -15.08 -13.64
CA CYS A 309 1.58 -15.79 -14.62
C CYS A 309 0.98 -15.58 -16.01
N ARG A 310 1.82 -15.11 -16.94
CA ARG A 310 1.53 -15.18 -18.38
C ARG A 310 2.17 -16.44 -18.91
N SER A 311 1.35 -17.34 -19.44
CA SER A 311 1.89 -18.46 -20.22
C SER A 311 2.67 -17.89 -21.39
N SER A 312 3.94 -18.29 -21.54
CA SER A 312 4.72 -18.00 -22.75
C SER A 312 4.07 -18.76 -23.90
N ALA A 313 3.10 -18.13 -24.57
CA ALA A 313 2.62 -18.64 -25.83
C ALA A 313 3.80 -18.67 -26.82
N GLY A 314 3.99 -19.79 -27.51
CA GLY A 314 4.89 -19.83 -28.67
C GLY A 314 4.49 -18.73 -29.66
N GLN A 315 5.43 -18.23 -30.46
CA GLN A 315 5.28 -17.01 -31.29
C GLN A 315 4.01 -16.96 -32.17
N ASP A 316 3.36 -18.10 -32.41
CA ASP A 316 2.18 -18.22 -33.28
C ASP A 316 0.83 -18.25 -32.54
N ALA A 317 0.80 -18.48 -31.22
CA ALA A 317 -0.43 -18.42 -30.44
C ALA A 317 -0.57 -16.99 -29.91
N GLY A 318 -1.66 -16.30 -30.27
CA GLY A 318 -1.93 -14.93 -29.83
C GLY A 318 -1.83 -14.75 -28.30
N PRO A 319 -1.84 -13.50 -27.80
CA PRO A 319 -1.58 -13.21 -26.39
C PRO A 319 -2.53 -13.99 -25.49
N THR A 320 -1.97 -14.94 -24.75
CA THR A 320 -2.67 -15.70 -23.73
C THR A 320 -3.05 -14.76 -22.59
N LEU A 321 -4.30 -14.84 -22.17
CA LEU A 321 -4.75 -14.12 -20.97
C LEU A 321 -3.89 -14.54 -19.78
N ALA A 322 -3.48 -13.57 -18.98
CA ALA A 322 -2.82 -13.85 -17.72
C ALA A 322 -3.80 -14.56 -16.77
N HIS A 323 -3.27 -15.40 -15.90
CA HIS A 323 -4.05 -16.04 -14.84
C HIS A 323 -3.41 -15.74 -13.47
N ILE A 324 -4.20 -15.92 -12.41
CA ILE A 324 -3.74 -15.68 -11.04
C ILE A 324 -2.98 -16.92 -10.58
N GLU A 325 -1.67 -16.77 -10.42
CA GLU A 325 -0.81 -17.84 -9.93
C GLU A 325 -1.05 -18.04 -8.43
N SER A 326 -1.04 -16.98 -7.65
CA SER A 326 -1.38 -17.05 -6.23
C SER A 326 -1.93 -15.76 -5.69
N ILE A 327 -2.67 -15.89 -4.59
CA ILE A 327 -2.99 -14.80 -3.67
C ILE A 327 -2.29 -15.16 -2.37
N ASP A 328 -1.30 -14.37 -2.00
CA ASP A 328 -0.50 -14.54 -0.81
C ASP A 328 -0.99 -13.51 0.22
N LEU A 329 -1.40 -13.96 1.41
CA LEU A 329 -1.96 -13.12 2.48
C LEU A 329 -1.06 -13.13 3.70
N GLU A 330 -0.65 -11.97 4.18
CA GLU A 330 -0.02 -11.78 5.48
C GLU A 330 -1.00 -11.07 6.42
N LEU A 331 -1.18 -11.63 7.61
CA LEU A 331 -2.21 -11.20 8.55
C LEU A 331 -1.56 -10.81 9.87
N LEU A 332 -1.38 -9.51 10.10
CA LEU A 332 -0.96 -8.98 11.39
C LEU A 332 -2.21 -8.65 12.20
N LEU A 333 -2.74 -9.65 12.91
CA LEU A 333 -3.97 -9.51 13.70
C LEU A 333 -3.61 -9.24 15.16
N GLY A 334 -3.76 -7.99 15.60
CA GLY A 334 -3.41 -7.59 16.97
C GLY A 334 -4.22 -8.29 18.06
N ASP A 335 -5.52 -8.56 17.81
CA ASP A 335 -6.43 -9.20 18.76
C ASP A 335 -6.71 -10.68 18.41
N VAL A 336 -7.02 -11.49 19.42
CA VAL A 336 -7.26 -12.94 19.34
C VAL A 336 -8.53 -13.26 18.55
N GLY A 337 -9.58 -12.42 18.64
CA GLY A 337 -10.88 -12.70 18.02
C GLY A 337 -11.03 -12.32 16.54
N VAL A 338 -10.16 -11.45 16.00
CA VAL A 338 -10.38 -10.86 14.66
C VAL A 338 -10.31 -11.91 13.55
N ALA A 339 -9.40 -12.88 13.65
CA ALA A 339 -9.21 -13.94 12.65
C ALA A 339 -10.50 -14.72 12.37
N ASP A 340 -11.26 -15.02 13.44
CA ASP A 340 -12.48 -15.83 13.36
C ASP A 340 -13.67 -15.05 12.79
N THR A 341 -13.55 -13.73 12.68
CA THR A 341 -14.59 -12.83 12.14
C THR A 341 -14.30 -12.35 10.72
N LEU A 342 -13.14 -12.70 10.15
CA LEU A 342 -12.79 -12.30 8.79
C LEU A 342 -13.79 -12.93 7.78
N PRO A 343 -14.36 -12.14 6.86
CA PRO A 343 -15.37 -12.61 5.92
C PRO A 343 -14.73 -13.36 4.74
N TRP A 344 -14.14 -14.53 5.04
CA TRP A 344 -13.42 -15.38 4.09
C TRP A 344 -14.23 -15.75 2.85
N ASP A 345 -15.55 -15.83 2.97
CA ASP A 345 -16.45 -16.19 1.86
C ASP A 345 -16.37 -15.21 0.67
N GLY A 346 -15.88 -13.98 0.88
CA GLY A 346 -15.59 -13.05 -0.21
C GLY A 346 -14.56 -13.60 -1.21
N LEU A 347 -13.63 -14.46 -0.77
CA LEU A 347 -12.62 -15.08 -1.64
C LEU A 347 -13.11 -16.33 -2.37
N ARG A 348 -14.25 -16.90 -1.98
CA ARG A 348 -14.74 -18.16 -2.55
C ARG A 348 -14.89 -18.12 -4.08
N PRO A 349 -15.50 -17.09 -4.69
CA PRO A 349 -15.61 -17.02 -6.16
C PRO A 349 -14.26 -17.02 -6.89
N VAL A 350 -13.23 -16.44 -6.25
CA VAL A 350 -11.86 -16.38 -6.78
C VAL A 350 -11.22 -17.75 -6.73
N ILE A 351 -11.41 -18.48 -5.64
CA ILE A 351 -10.81 -19.80 -5.43
C ILE A 351 -11.52 -20.88 -6.24
N ASP A 352 -12.83 -20.76 -6.44
CA ASP A 352 -13.58 -21.64 -7.34
C ASP A 352 -13.23 -21.38 -8.82
N SER A 353 -12.61 -20.25 -9.14
CA SER A 353 -12.15 -19.95 -10.51
C SER A 353 -11.06 -20.94 -10.96
N PRO A 354 -11.15 -21.49 -12.18
CA PRO A 354 -10.08 -22.33 -12.75
C PRO A 354 -8.80 -21.53 -13.03
N HIS A 355 -8.88 -20.19 -13.09
CA HIS A 355 -7.76 -19.30 -13.34
C HIS A 355 -6.93 -18.99 -12.09
N MET A 356 -7.34 -19.47 -10.92
CA MET A 356 -6.67 -19.28 -9.65
C MET A 356 -6.03 -20.59 -9.21
N ARG A 357 -4.70 -20.62 -8.99
CA ARG A 357 -4.01 -21.87 -8.60
C ARG A 357 -3.94 -22.10 -7.10
N ARG A 358 -3.61 -21.09 -6.29
CA ARG A 358 -3.43 -21.27 -4.84
C ARG A 358 -3.71 -20.01 -4.02
N LEU A 359 -4.28 -20.21 -2.83
CA LEU A 359 -4.36 -19.24 -1.75
C LEU A 359 -3.29 -19.59 -0.71
N CYS A 360 -2.39 -18.66 -0.44
CA CYS A 360 -1.28 -18.88 0.47
C CYS A 360 -1.40 -17.96 1.67
N ILE A 361 -1.42 -18.51 2.88
CA ILE A 361 -1.30 -17.72 4.12
C ILE A 361 0.19 -17.67 4.48
N LYS A 362 0.78 -16.48 4.32
CA LYS A 362 2.20 -16.23 4.59
C LYS A 362 2.43 -15.91 6.05
N TYR A 363 3.56 -16.39 6.57
CA TYR A 363 3.95 -16.13 7.95
C TYR A 363 5.48 -16.02 8.12
N TYR A 364 5.90 -15.48 9.26
CA TYR A 364 7.30 -15.25 9.62
C TYR A 364 7.76 -16.21 10.72
N ALA A 365 8.80 -15.84 11.48
CA ALA A 365 9.23 -16.61 12.65
C ALA A 365 8.17 -16.57 13.77
N PRO A 366 8.19 -17.51 14.73
CA PRO A 366 7.20 -17.60 15.82
C PRO A 366 7.01 -16.31 16.64
N GLU A 367 8.03 -15.46 16.73
CA GLU A 367 7.99 -14.21 17.48
C GLU A 367 7.23 -13.08 16.75
N ASN A 368 6.84 -13.30 15.50
CA ASN A 368 6.21 -12.29 14.65
C ASN A 368 4.68 -12.40 14.69
N GLY A 369 3.98 -11.26 14.68
CA GLY A 369 2.51 -11.21 14.68
C GLY A 369 1.83 -11.97 13.52
N CYS A 370 2.46 -12.07 12.34
CA CYS A 370 1.94 -12.88 11.24
C CYS A 370 1.90 -14.37 11.56
N PHE A 371 2.82 -14.88 12.39
CA PHE A 371 2.81 -16.27 12.81
C PHE A 371 1.55 -16.59 13.62
N GLU A 372 1.21 -15.72 14.58
CA GLU A 372 -0.01 -15.87 15.37
C GLU A 372 -1.27 -15.72 14.52
N GLY A 373 -1.28 -14.80 13.54
CA GLY A 373 -2.36 -14.69 12.55
C GLY A 373 -2.56 -15.99 11.76
N ALA A 374 -1.49 -16.54 11.19
CA ALA A 374 -1.52 -17.79 10.44
C ALA A 374 -1.92 -18.98 11.30
N LYS A 375 -1.41 -19.06 12.54
CA LYS A 375 -1.77 -20.11 13.52
C LYS A 375 -3.25 -20.12 13.81
N LYS A 376 -3.88 -18.95 14.03
CA LYS A 376 -5.32 -18.83 14.27
C LYS A 376 -6.12 -19.29 13.05
N VAL A 377 -5.76 -18.84 11.85
CA VAL A 377 -6.43 -19.28 10.61
C VAL A 377 -6.31 -20.79 10.44
N LEU A 378 -5.14 -21.37 10.70
CA LEU A 378 -4.92 -22.82 10.64
C LEU A 378 -5.73 -23.58 11.71
N CYS A 379 -5.89 -23.04 12.92
CA CYS A 379 -6.78 -23.63 13.94
C CYS A 379 -8.23 -23.71 13.43
N SER A 380 -8.73 -22.64 12.81
CA SER A 380 -10.09 -22.59 12.27
C SER A 380 -10.27 -23.53 11.07
N VAL A 381 -9.23 -23.72 10.26
CA VAL A 381 -9.19 -24.76 9.21
C VAL A 381 -9.23 -26.17 9.81
N LEU A 382 -8.42 -26.47 10.84
CA LEU A 382 -8.42 -27.77 11.51
C LEU A 382 -9.77 -28.08 12.18
N ARG A 383 -10.45 -27.07 12.72
CA ARG A 383 -11.83 -27.16 13.24
C ARG A 383 -12.91 -27.26 12.17
N ARG A 384 -12.55 -27.08 10.89
CA ARG A 384 -13.49 -26.99 9.76
C ARG A 384 -14.49 -25.83 9.85
N SER A 385 -14.17 -24.78 10.61
CA SER A 385 -15.04 -23.61 10.77
C SER A 385 -14.83 -22.55 9.69
N GLN A 386 -13.63 -22.45 9.12
CA GLN A 386 -13.28 -21.48 8.09
C GLN A 386 -12.41 -22.11 7.00
N LEU A 387 -12.49 -21.56 5.78
CA LEU A 387 -11.68 -21.96 4.62
C LEU A 387 -11.73 -23.47 4.27
N THR A 388 -12.72 -24.21 4.78
CA THR A 388 -12.92 -25.64 4.47
C THR A 388 -13.04 -25.86 2.96
N TRP A 389 -13.74 -24.97 2.26
CA TRP A 389 -13.87 -25.00 0.80
C TRP A 389 -12.52 -24.82 0.07
N ALA A 390 -11.62 -23.98 0.59
CA ALA A 390 -10.29 -23.76 0.00
C ALA A 390 -9.36 -24.97 0.24
N LEU A 391 -9.49 -25.60 1.41
CA LEU A 391 -8.80 -26.84 1.75
C LEU A 391 -9.28 -28.00 0.86
N GLU A 392 -10.59 -28.13 0.66
CA GLU A 392 -11.21 -29.15 -0.17
C GLU A 392 -10.84 -29.01 -1.66
N SER A 393 -10.73 -27.77 -2.14
CA SER A 393 -10.27 -27.50 -3.51
C SER A 393 -8.78 -27.80 -3.72
N GLY A 394 -8.02 -28.08 -2.65
CA GLY A 394 -6.57 -28.29 -2.70
C GLY A 394 -5.76 -27.04 -3.06
N LYS A 395 -6.35 -25.85 -2.91
CA LYS A 395 -5.70 -24.58 -3.26
C LYS A 395 -5.14 -23.84 -2.04
N LEU A 396 -5.56 -24.20 -0.82
CA LEU A 396 -5.06 -23.60 0.42
C LEU A 396 -3.68 -24.13 0.81
N GLN A 397 -2.75 -23.22 1.10
CA GLN A 397 -1.41 -23.51 1.61
C GLN A 397 -1.04 -22.51 2.71
N PHE A 398 -0.16 -22.91 3.63
CA PHE A 398 0.52 -22.00 4.55
C PHE A 398 2.02 -22.02 4.24
N GLU A 399 2.65 -20.87 4.12
CA GLU A 399 4.05 -20.81 3.69
C GLU A 399 4.84 -19.76 4.45
N ARG A 400 6.07 -20.10 4.85
CA ARG A 400 6.96 -19.15 5.50
C ARG A 400 7.54 -18.20 4.45
N HIS A 401 7.44 -16.89 4.67
CA HIS A 401 7.72 -15.84 3.67
C HIS A 401 9.06 -16.02 2.92
N PHE A 402 10.14 -16.41 3.61
CA PHE A 402 11.47 -16.60 3.00
C PHE A 402 11.82 -18.06 2.68
N ARG A 403 10.88 -19.02 2.82
CA ARG A 403 11.14 -20.46 2.71
C ARG A 403 9.94 -21.21 2.09
N PRO A 404 9.74 -21.11 0.77
CA PRO A 404 8.64 -21.80 0.07
C PRO A 404 8.67 -23.33 0.18
N GLU A 405 9.86 -23.89 0.39
CA GLU A 405 10.12 -25.34 0.46
C GLU A 405 9.40 -26.04 1.63
N ASN A 406 9.02 -25.29 2.67
CA ASN A 406 8.35 -25.82 3.86
C ASN A 406 6.88 -25.40 3.92
N SER A 407 6.21 -25.34 2.78
CA SER A 407 4.77 -25.06 2.76
C SER A 407 3.99 -26.20 3.42
N VAL A 408 3.02 -25.85 4.24
CA VAL A 408 2.02 -26.77 4.79
C VAL A 408 0.90 -26.89 3.75
N THR A 409 0.75 -28.07 3.17
CA THR A 409 -0.25 -28.33 2.13
C THR A 409 -1.52 -28.93 2.70
N ARG A 410 -2.50 -29.18 1.83
CA ARG A 410 -3.72 -29.91 2.17
C ARG A 410 -3.40 -31.27 2.82
N GLU A 411 -2.46 -32.01 2.25
CA GLU A 411 -2.10 -33.35 2.71
C GLU A 411 -1.56 -33.30 4.14
N ASP A 412 -0.72 -32.32 4.46
CA ASP A 412 -0.20 -32.11 5.82
C ASP A 412 -1.33 -31.80 6.81
N ILE A 413 -2.26 -30.90 6.44
CA ILE A 413 -3.38 -30.49 7.30
C ILE A 413 -4.33 -31.67 7.56
N LEU A 414 -4.61 -32.49 6.54
CA LEU A 414 -5.52 -33.63 6.66
C LEU A 414 -4.89 -34.83 7.38
N SER A 415 -3.55 -34.92 7.39
CA SER A 415 -2.81 -36.05 7.98
C SER A 415 -2.16 -35.73 9.33
N VAL A 416 -2.39 -34.52 9.88
CA VAL A 416 -1.80 -34.11 11.15
C VAL A 416 -2.16 -35.10 12.26
N PRO A 417 -1.17 -35.76 12.89
CA PRO A 417 -1.46 -36.72 13.93
C PRO A 417 -1.81 -35.99 15.24
N THR A 418 -2.82 -36.48 15.95
CA THR A 418 -3.19 -35.91 17.25
C THR A 418 -2.25 -36.36 18.37
N LYS A 419 -1.51 -37.46 18.16
CA LYS A 419 -0.59 -38.06 19.12
C LYS A 419 0.81 -38.15 18.52
N HIS A 420 1.79 -37.72 19.29
CA HIS A 420 3.20 -37.79 18.92
C HIS A 420 3.99 -38.50 20.01
N THR A 421 4.96 -39.33 19.61
CA THR A 421 5.90 -39.97 20.53
C THR A 421 7.26 -39.35 20.30
N ILE A 422 7.80 -38.69 21.32
CA ILE A 422 9.14 -38.10 21.30
C ILE A 422 9.90 -38.56 22.55
N ASP A 423 11.13 -39.06 22.36
CA ASP A 423 11.98 -39.56 23.44
C ASP A 423 11.26 -40.56 24.39
N GLY A 424 10.43 -41.44 23.80
CA GLY A 424 9.64 -42.45 24.52
C GLY A 424 8.38 -41.93 25.22
N THR A 425 8.14 -40.62 25.23
CA THR A 425 6.97 -39.99 25.83
C THR A 425 5.92 -39.70 24.77
N THR A 426 4.70 -40.22 24.95
CA THR A 426 3.58 -39.91 24.05
C THR A 426 2.82 -38.69 24.57
N ILE A 427 2.68 -37.66 23.74
CA ILE A 427 1.86 -36.49 24.02
C ILE A 427 0.70 -36.41 23.04
N THR A 428 -0.43 -35.90 23.53
CA THR A 428 -1.57 -35.52 22.67
C THR A 428 -1.52 -34.01 22.49
N LEU A 429 -1.58 -33.55 21.23
CA LEU A 429 -1.63 -32.15 20.89
C LEU A 429 -3.08 -31.69 20.74
N ASP A 430 -3.42 -30.56 21.37
CA ASP A 430 -4.66 -29.86 21.06
C ASP A 430 -4.60 -29.19 19.67
N ILE A 431 -5.71 -28.59 19.22
CA ILE A 431 -5.78 -27.97 17.89
C ILE A 431 -4.79 -26.80 17.72
N ALA A 432 -4.58 -26.01 18.78
CA ALA A 432 -3.66 -24.87 18.73
C ALA A 432 -2.20 -25.35 18.67
N GLU A 433 -1.87 -26.39 19.42
CA GLU A 433 -0.56 -27.04 19.39
C GLU A 433 -0.30 -27.75 18.05
N GLN A 434 -1.32 -28.38 17.45
CA GLN A 434 -1.23 -28.96 16.09
C GLN A 434 -0.97 -27.89 15.03
N ALA A 435 -1.68 -26.76 15.10
CA ALA A 435 -1.48 -25.65 14.17
C ALA A 435 -0.05 -25.09 14.30
N GLU A 436 0.41 -24.82 15.52
CA GLU A 436 1.77 -24.34 15.75
C GLU A 436 2.83 -25.34 15.28
N TRP A 437 2.65 -26.63 15.59
CA TRP A 437 3.53 -27.70 15.13
C TRP A 437 3.61 -27.75 13.60
N LEU A 438 2.48 -27.62 12.89
CA LEU A 438 2.45 -27.61 11.43
C LEU A 438 3.23 -26.43 10.84
N LEU A 439 3.09 -25.23 11.40
CA LEU A 439 3.76 -24.01 10.93
C LEU A 439 5.28 -24.02 11.20
N ARG A 440 5.76 -24.85 12.12
CA ARG A 440 7.19 -24.99 12.38
C ARG A 440 7.88 -25.79 11.26
N PRO A 441 9.10 -25.40 10.83
CA PRO A 441 9.86 -26.11 9.80
C PRO A 441 10.19 -27.54 10.24
N VAL A 442 10.20 -28.46 9.27
CA VAL A 442 10.60 -29.85 9.50
C VAL A 442 12.09 -29.96 9.81
N HIS A 443 12.91 -29.20 9.09
CA HIS A 443 14.37 -29.22 9.23
C HIS A 443 14.93 -27.83 9.53
N ALA A 444 15.92 -27.77 10.44
CA ALA A 444 16.70 -26.56 10.67
C ALA A 444 17.63 -26.32 9.47
N ARG A 445 17.71 -25.07 9.01
CA ARG A 445 18.61 -24.68 7.92
C ARG A 445 20.04 -24.41 8.41
N SER A 446 20.16 -23.96 9.66
CA SER A 446 21.41 -23.66 10.34
C SER A 446 21.26 -24.04 11.82
N GLU A 447 22.39 -24.21 12.50
CA GLU A 447 22.43 -24.50 13.95
C GLU A 447 21.69 -23.44 14.78
N GLU A 448 21.71 -22.18 14.31
CA GLU A 448 21.04 -21.03 14.95
C GLU A 448 19.51 -21.15 15.01
N HIS A 449 18.89 -21.95 14.13
CA HIS A 449 17.42 -22.13 14.07
C HIS A 449 16.95 -23.51 14.55
N THR A 450 17.78 -24.24 15.29
CA THR A 450 17.43 -25.59 15.78
C THR A 450 16.21 -25.57 16.72
N THR A 451 16.02 -24.48 17.45
CA THR A 451 14.89 -24.26 18.38
C THR A 451 13.54 -24.06 17.68
N GLU A 452 13.53 -23.78 16.37
CA GLU A 452 12.31 -23.52 15.63
C GLU A 452 11.66 -24.78 15.05
N THR A 453 12.32 -25.94 15.10
CA THR A 453 11.86 -27.15 14.42
C THR A 453 10.64 -27.80 15.07
N ARG A 454 9.89 -28.59 14.27
CA ARG A 454 8.77 -29.42 14.75
C ARG A 454 9.17 -30.33 15.92
N GLU A 455 10.33 -30.98 15.81
CA GLU A 455 10.84 -31.90 16.83
C GLU A 455 11.22 -31.18 18.12
N HIS A 456 11.90 -30.03 18.02
CA HIS A 456 12.25 -29.20 19.18
C HIS A 456 11.00 -28.73 19.91
N TYR A 457 9.97 -28.28 19.19
CA TYR A 457 8.69 -27.87 19.78
C TYR A 457 8.00 -29.00 20.55
N LEU A 458 8.02 -30.24 20.03
CA LEU A 458 7.48 -31.39 20.77
C LEU A 458 8.26 -31.66 22.07
N ARG A 459 9.60 -31.57 22.05
CA ARG A 459 10.44 -31.70 23.25
C ARG A 459 10.17 -30.61 24.27
N GLU A 460 9.99 -29.37 23.81
CA GLU A 460 9.63 -28.23 24.64
C GLU A 460 8.27 -28.46 25.31
N LEU A 461 7.25 -28.92 24.59
CA LEU A 461 5.94 -29.27 25.16
C LEU A 461 6.04 -30.38 26.21
N VAL A 462 6.85 -31.43 25.98
CA VAL A 462 7.07 -32.50 26.96
C VAL A 462 7.73 -31.97 28.23
N THR A 463 8.72 -31.09 28.08
CA THR A 463 9.47 -30.52 29.21
C THR A 463 8.60 -29.55 30.03
N ASN A 464 7.77 -28.76 29.35
CA ASN A 464 6.95 -27.73 29.98
C ASN A 464 5.64 -28.27 30.57
N ARG A 465 5.12 -29.41 30.09
CA ARG A 465 3.97 -30.04 30.71
C ARG A 465 4.39 -30.57 32.08
N PRO A 466 3.86 -30.02 33.18
CA PRO A 466 4.18 -30.53 34.50
C PRO A 466 3.83 -32.02 34.51
N SER A 467 4.74 -32.83 35.02
CA SER A 467 4.55 -34.28 35.22
C SER A 467 3.52 -34.55 36.34
N GLY A 468 2.42 -33.80 36.33
CA GLY A 468 1.31 -33.98 37.23
C GLY A 468 0.76 -35.39 37.03
N PRO A 469 0.45 -36.12 38.11
CA PRO A 469 -0.13 -37.45 38.01
C PRO A 469 -1.41 -37.35 37.20
N SER A 470 -1.40 -37.96 36.00
CA SER A 470 -2.55 -38.14 35.14
C SER A 470 -3.70 -38.67 35.99
N THR A 471 -4.68 -37.82 36.27
CA THR A 471 -5.82 -38.14 37.13
C THR A 471 -6.94 -38.81 36.33
N ASP A 472 -6.61 -39.40 35.19
CA ASP A 472 -7.55 -40.13 34.33
C ASP A 472 -7.55 -41.62 34.67
N ALA A 473 -8.11 -41.91 35.84
CA ALA A 473 -8.75 -43.18 36.14
C ALA A 473 -10.07 -42.93 36.87
N ALA A 474 -10.98 -42.17 36.26
CA ALA A 474 -12.38 -42.14 36.65
C ALA A 474 -13.26 -42.22 35.41
N SER A 475 -13.51 -43.46 35.00
CA SER A 475 -14.61 -43.84 34.12
C SER A 475 -15.92 -43.31 34.71
N GLY A 476 -16.40 -42.18 34.19
CA GLY A 476 -17.65 -41.54 34.56
C GLY A 476 -18.60 -41.55 33.37
N THR A 477 -19.49 -42.53 33.38
CA THR A 477 -20.65 -42.72 32.50
C THR A 477 -21.31 -41.40 32.07
N ALA A 478 -21.46 -41.21 30.76
CA ALA A 478 -22.21 -40.11 30.19
C ALA A 478 -23.68 -40.13 30.65
N PRO A 479 -24.26 -39.02 31.14
CA PRO A 479 -25.69 -38.92 31.35
C PRO A 479 -26.41 -38.74 29.99
N PRO A 480 -27.65 -39.24 29.86
CA PRO A 480 -28.38 -39.25 28.60
C PRO A 480 -28.83 -37.83 28.24
N THR A 481 -28.53 -37.42 27.02
CA THR A 481 -29.02 -36.17 26.41
C THR A 481 -30.53 -36.33 26.16
N ALA A 482 -31.35 -35.68 26.99
CA ALA A 482 -32.76 -35.50 26.75
C ALA A 482 -32.97 -34.23 25.89
N ASP A 483 -33.76 -34.38 24.83
CA ASP A 483 -34.29 -33.31 23.99
C ASP A 483 -34.94 -32.21 24.84
N GLY A 484 -34.49 -30.98 24.60
CA GLY A 484 -35.08 -29.76 25.16
C GLY A 484 -34.91 -28.63 24.16
N ALA A 485 -35.81 -28.57 23.17
CA ALA A 485 -35.99 -27.40 22.33
C ALA A 485 -36.46 -26.22 23.18
N GLN A 486 -35.64 -25.18 23.27
CA GLN A 486 -36.09 -23.84 23.62
C GLN A 486 -35.65 -22.88 22.52
N ASP A 487 -36.64 -22.47 21.73
CA ASP A 487 -36.63 -21.25 20.94
C ASP A 487 -36.17 -20.08 21.83
N THR A 488 -35.15 -19.37 21.39
CA THR A 488 -34.94 -17.98 21.81
C THR A 488 -34.63 -17.15 20.58
N ALA A 489 -35.71 -16.65 19.97
CA ALA A 489 -35.64 -15.55 19.02
C ALA A 489 -35.15 -14.30 19.76
N VAL A 490 -33.92 -13.88 19.46
CA VAL A 490 -33.42 -12.56 19.81
C VAL A 490 -33.58 -11.70 18.55
N GLU A 491 -34.72 -11.03 18.44
CA GLU A 491 -34.88 -9.88 17.57
C GLU A 491 -33.95 -8.77 18.08
N GLN A 492 -32.89 -8.47 17.33
CA GLN A 492 -32.19 -7.19 17.46
C GLN A 492 -32.88 -6.18 16.55
N THR A 493 -33.95 -5.58 17.07
CA THR A 493 -34.56 -4.39 16.50
C THR A 493 -33.64 -3.21 16.77
N TRP A 494 -33.02 -2.68 15.73
CA TRP A 494 -32.37 -1.37 15.78
C TRP A 494 -33.46 -0.30 15.86
N GLU A 495 -33.79 0.14 17.07
CA GLU A 495 -34.58 1.37 17.28
C GLU A 495 -33.74 2.57 16.81
N ALA A 496 -34.18 3.15 15.70
CA ALA A 496 -33.80 4.48 15.29
C ALA A 496 -34.41 5.48 16.29
N ALA A 497 -33.56 6.33 16.86
CA ALA A 497 -34.01 7.48 17.62
C ALA A 497 -34.69 8.47 16.66
N GLU A 498 -36.02 8.39 16.58
CA GLU A 498 -36.86 9.47 16.09
C GLU A 498 -36.84 10.59 17.13
N GLY A 499 -36.21 11.71 16.75
CA GLY A 499 -36.25 12.95 17.51
C GLY A 499 -37.56 13.69 17.22
N ASP A 500 -38.44 13.68 18.21
CA ASP A 500 -39.64 14.50 18.28
C ASP A 500 -39.32 16.01 18.41
N GLY A 501 -39.87 16.80 17.48
CA GLY A 501 -40.38 18.17 17.69
C GLY A 501 -39.40 19.34 17.93
N PRO A 502 -39.77 20.59 17.56
CA PRO A 502 -41.12 21.10 17.73
C PRO A 502 -41.80 21.66 16.47
N VAL A 503 -43.11 21.44 16.48
CA VAL A 503 -44.18 22.17 15.79
C VAL A 503 -44.11 23.67 16.17
N GLY A 504 -44.23 24.54 15.18
CA GLY A 504 -44.29 25.99 15.40
C GLY A 504 -44.76 26.76 14.15
N GLU A 505 -46.07 26.93 14.07
CA GLU A 505 -46.81 28.04 13.47
C GLU A 505 -46.83 28.24 11.95
N GLN A 506 -48.00 27.88 11.40
CA GLN A 506 -48.62 28.49 10.23
C GLN A 506 -48.78 30.00 10.45
N GLY A 507 -48.33 30.78 9.46
CA GLY A 507 -48.76 32.15 9.23
C GLY A 507 -49.07 32.31 7.75
N GLU A 508 -50.35 32.24 7.40
CA GLU A 508 -50.90 32.83 6.17
C GLU A 508 -50.73 34.34 6.25
N GLU A 509 -50.10 34.96 5.25
CA GLU A 509 -50.53 36.29 4.78
C GLU A 509 -50.13 36.50 3.31
N THR A 510 -51.16 36.39 2.47
CA THR A 510 -51.50 37.29 1.36
C THR A 510 -50.40 38.05 0.61
N GLY A 511 -50.33 37.76 -0.69
CA GLY A 511 -50.39 38.77 -1.75
C GLY A 511 -49.12 39.55 -2.05
N ASP A 512 -48.60 39.38 -3.26
CA ASP A 512 -48.72 40.48 -4.22
C ASP A 512 -48.57 39.96 -5.66
N VAL A 513 -49.38 40.58 -6.51
CA VAL A 513 -49.43 40.42 -7.96
C VAL A 513 -48.49 41.47 -8.54
N GLY A 514 -47.61 41.08 -9.46
CA GLY A 514 -46.74 41.99 -10.17
C GLY A 514 -46.29 41.39 -11.49
N ASP A 515 -47.17 41.49 -12.48
CA ASP A 515 -46.86 41.38 -13.90
C ASP A 515 -45.97 42.56 -14.37
N GLU A 516 -45.42 42.39 -15.59
CA GLU A 516 -44.83 43.42 -16.46
C GLU A 516 -43.43 43.95 -16.08
N GLU A 517 -42.52 44.31 -16.98
CA GLU A 517 -42.39 44.30 -18.44
C GLU A 517 -40.91 44.59 -18.75
N SER A 518 -40.46 44.20 -19.95
CA SER A 518 -39.57 44.96 -20.85
C SER A 518 -38.45 45.87 -20.27
N ILE A 519 -37.19 45.51 -20.55
CA ILE A 519 -36.24 46.17 -21.49
C ILE A 519 -35.01 45.27 -21.67
#